data_AF-A0AAV7N5Z3-F1
#
_entry.id   AF-A0AAV7N5Z3-F1
#
_cell.length_a   1.000
_cell.length_b   1.000
_cell.length_c   1.000
_cell.angle_alpha   90.00
_cell.angle_beta   90.00
_cell.angle_gamma   90.00
#
_symmetry.space_group_name_H-M   'P 1'
#
loop_
_entity.id
_entity.type
_entity.pdbx_description
1 polymer ?
#
loop_
_entity_poly.entity_id
_entity_poly.type
_entity_poly.pdbx_seq_one_letter_code
_entity_poly.pdbx_strand_id
1 'polypeptide(L)'
;MDTKSVWTKEVYGHEKCMDTRDVWTLVEYRHKKCMDTRSVWTQEVYGHEKCMDTRGVWTREVYGYKRCMDTRSVRTQEVYGHERCIATKSVWTQEVYGHEKCMDTRDVWTLVEYRHKKCMDTRSVWTQEVYGHEKCMDTRGVWTREVYGYKRFMDTRSVWIREVYGHEKCLDTRGVWTREVFGHKKCTDMRDVWTRKVFGHKRCMDMRSVWTREMYGH
;
A
#
# COMPACT_ATOMS: atom_id res chain seq x y z
N MET A 1 31.11 3.64 14.78
CA MET A 1 31.10 4.77 15.73
C MET A 1 29.66 4.97 16.12
N ASP A 2 29.26 4.48 17.28
CA ASP A 2 27.86 4.56 17.74
C ASP A 2 27.53 6.02 18.06
N THR A 3 26.77 6.67 17.18
CA THR A 3 26.30 8.03 17.39
C THR A 3 24.91 7.97 18.00
N LYS A 4 24.78 8.45 19.26
CA LYS A 4 23.50 8.39 19.99
C LYS A 4 22.38 9.13 19.26
N SER A 5 22.68 10.25 18.62
CA SER A 5 21.68 11.00 17.88
C SER A 5 22.33 11.92 16.86
N VAL A 6 21.73 11.99 15.67
CA VAL A 6 22.08 12.95 14.62
C VAL A 6 20.92 13.90 14.44
N TRP A 7 21.18 15.20 14.51
CA TRP A 7 20.20 16.24 14.21
C TRP A 7 20.74 17.14 13.12
N THR A 8 20.04 17.17 11.99
CA THR A 8 20.39 18.00 10.83
C THR A 8 19.21 18.90 10.48
N LYS A 9 19.49 20.20 10.33
CA LYS A 9 18.46 21.16 9.91
C LYS A 9 18.28 21.09 8.40
N GLU A 10 19.34 21.32 7.64
CA GLU A 10 19.30 21.23 6.19
C GLU A 10 20.47 20.40 5.71
N VAL A 11 20.18 19.48 4.78
CA VAL A 11 21.18 18.66 4.12
C VAL A 11 21.08 18.90 2.62
N TYR A 12 22.19 19.33 2.02
CA TYR A 12 22.32 19.41 0.58
C TYR A 12 23.31 18.34 0.11
N GLY A 13 22.83 17.34 -0.65
CA GLY A 13 23.68 16.32 -1.25
C GLY A 13 23.43 14.91 -0.70
N HIS A 14 24.44 14.30 -0.10
CA HIS A 14 24.38 12.92 0.39
C HIS A 14 24.62 12.88 1.90
N GLU A 15 23.63 12.42 2.65
CA GLU A 15 23.78 12.09 4.07
C GLU A 15 23.78 10.58 4.28
N LYS A 16 24.69 10.10 5.13
CA LYS A 16 24.78 8.70 5.51
C LYS A 16 24.86 8.59 7.03
N CYS A 17 23.89 7.93 7.64
CA CYS A 17 23.87 7.58 9.05
C CYS A 17 24.02 6.06 9.19
N MET A 18 24.96 5.62 10.03
CA MET A 18 25.13 4.20 10.38
C MET A 18 25.23 4.07 11.89
N ASP A 19 24.68 2.98 12.41
CA ASP A 19 24.73 2.65 13.85
C ASP A 19 24.24 3.82 14.72
N THR A 20 23.17 4.48 14.27
CA THR A 20 22.59 5.63 14.97
C THR A 20 21.33 5.24 15.70
N ARG A 21 21.20 5.68 16.96
CA ARG A 21 19.94 5.43 17.67
C ARG A 21 18.82 6.31 17.10
N ASP A 22 19.00 7.63 17.02
CA ASP A 22 17.97 8.52 16.51
C ASP A 22 18.53 9.49 15.46
N VAL A 23 17.86 9.60 14.30
CA VAL A 23 18.21 10.56 13.23
C VAL A 23 17.02 11.49 13.02
N TRP A 24 17.27 12.79 13.15
CA TRP A 24 16.28 13.83 12.95
C TRP A 24 16.76 14.78 11.86
N THR A 25 16.00 14.88 10.78
CA THR A 25 16.30 15.81 9.69
C THR A 25 15.08 16.68 9.43
N LEU A 26 15.27 18.01 9.42
CA LEU A 26 14.19 18.90 9.06
C LEU A 26 13.99 18.87 7.54
N VAL A 27 14.97 19.29 6.75
CA VAL A 27 14.88 19.26 5.29
C VAL A 27 16.08 18.55 4.68
N GLU A 28 15.81 17.68 3.71
CA GLU A 28 16.82 16.98 2.97
C GLU A 28 16.65 17.17 1.46
N TYR A 29 17.75 17.53 0.79
CA TYR A 29 17.84 17.58 -0.65
C TYR A 29 18.77 16.49 -1.19
N ARG A 30 18.28 15.79 -2.21
CA ARG A 30 18.91 14.73 -3.00
C ARG A 30 18.87 13.33 -2.38
N HIS A 31 19.70 13.01 -1.39
CA HIS A 31 19.84 11.62 -0.96
C HIS A 31 20.24 11.42 0.52
N LYS A 32 19.52 10.55 1.21
CA LYS A 32 19.83 10.09 2.57
C LYS A 32 19.78 8.60 2.66
N LYS A 33 20.75 8.07 3.40
CA LYS A 33 20.85 6.66 3.70
C LYS A 33 21.03 6.44 5.20
N CYS A 34 20.04 5.83 5.83
CA CYS A 34 20.10 5.36 7.20
C CYS A 34 20.25 3.83 7.22
N MET A 35 21.22 3.33 7.98
CA MET A 35 21.44 1.89 8.22
C MET A 35 21.57 1.63 9.71
N ASP A 36 20.98 0.53 10.16
CA ASP A 36 21.06 0.08 11.55
C ASP A 36 20.60 1.17 12.52
N THR A 37 19.43 1.75 12.22
CA THR A 37 18.90 2.89 13.00
C THR A 37 17.66 2.53 13.79
N ARG A 38 17.59 3.00 15.04
CA ARG A 38 16.37 2.76 15.83
C ARG A 38 15.22 3.66 15.34
N SER A 39 15.46 4.95 15.14
CA SER A 39 14.43 5.87 14.70
C SER A 39 14.97 6.85 13.66
N VAL A 40 14.24 7.05 12.58
CA VAL A 40 14.46 8.12 11.60
C VAL A 40 13.22 8.98 11.57
N TRP A 41 13.40 10.28 11.77
CA TRP A 41 12.38 11.29 11.60
C TRP A 41 12.86 12.28 10.55
N THR A 42 12.04 12.49 9.54
CA THR A 42 12.31 13.48 8.50
C THR A 42 11.06 14.33 8.25
N GLN A 43 11.17 15.65 8.25
CA GLN A 43 10.03 16.50 7.91
C GLN A 43 9.83 16.51 6.39
N GLU A 44 10.82 16.96 5.63
CA GLU A 44 10.71 17.08 4.18
C GLU A 44 11.88 16.40 3.47
N VAL A 45 11.57 15.59 2.46
CA VAL A 45 12.56 14.96 1.57
C VAL A 45 12.30 15.42 0.14
N TYR A 46 13.26 16.11 -0.46
CA TYR A 46 13.29 16.42 -1.89
C TYR A 46 14.36 15.55 -2.57
N GLY A 47 13.98 14.34 -2.98
CA GLY A 47 14.90 13.37 -3.58
C GLY A 47 14.65 11.93 -3.13
N HIS A 48 15.68 11.29 -2.56
CA HIS A 48 15.70 9.87 -2.27
C HIS A 48 16.04 9.57 -0.80
N GLU A 49 15.07 9.06 -0.04
CA GLU A 49 15.31 8.54 1.30
C GLU A 49 15.43 7.01 1.26
N LYS A 50 16.52 6.47 1.83
CA LYS A 50 16.70 5.02 1.99
C LYS A 50 16.97 4.67 3.45
N CYS A 51 16.09 3.85 4.02
CA CYS A 51 16.26 3.27 5.36
C CYS A 51 16.42 1.75 5.25
N MET A 52 17.41 1.18 5.94
CA MET A 52 17.63 -0.27 6.05
C MET A 52 17.86 -0.65 7.50
N ASP A 53 17.33 -1.80 7.90
CA ASP A 53 17.46 -2.33 9.27
C ASP A 53 17.02 -1.30 10.32
N THR A 54 15.84 -0.70 10.08
CA THR A 54 15.32 0.37 10.92
C THR A 54 14.13 -0.06 11.76
N ARG A 55 14.09 0.36 13.03
CA ARG A 55 12.92 0.06 13.86
C ARG A 55 11.74 0.98 13.54
N GLY A 56 11.98 2.26 13.28
CA GLY A 56 10.92 3.21 12.96
C GLY A 56 11.38 4.27 11.98
N VAL A 57 10.57 4.52 10.96
CA VAL A 57 10.75 5.62 10.02
C VAL A 57 9.48 6.45 10.00
N TRP A 58 9.61 7.73 10.33
CA TRP A 58 8.53 8.71 10.21
C TRP A 58 8.97 9.78 9.22
N THR A 59 8.16 9.98 8.18
CA THR A 59 8.38 11.08 7.22
C THR A 59 7.07 11.85 7.07
N ARG A 60 7.13 13.18 7.15
CA ARG A 60 5.94 13.99 6.88
C ARG A 60 5.70 14.05 5.37
N GLU A 61 6.62 14.63 4.62
CA GLU A 61 6.45 14.86 3.18
C GLU A 61 7.64 14.30 2.39
N VAL A 62 7.34 13.60 1.29
CA VAL A 62 8.32 13.09 0.34
C VAL A 62 7.99 13.57 -1.06
N TYR A 63 8.87 14.37 -1.64
CA TYR A 63 8.90 14.73 -3.06
C TYR A 63 9.99 13.92 -3.76
N GLY A 64 9.64 12.75 -4.27
CA GLY A 64 10.58 11.84 -4.91
C GLY A 64 10.36 10.38 -4.53
N TYR A 65 11.38 9.74 -3.97
CA TYR A 65 11.38 8.30 -3.73
C TYR A 65 11.77 7.96 -2.29
N LYS A 66 10.93 7.19 -1.60
CA LYS A 66 11.23 6.61 -0.30
C LYS A 66 11.38 5.11 -0.41
N ARG A 67 12.43 4.56 0.20
CA ARG A 67 12.66 3.12 0.28
C ARG A 67 13.00 2.67 1.70
N CYS A 68 12.18 1.78 2.24
CA CYS A 68 12.39 1.14 3.52
C CYS A 68 12.57 -0.36 3.33
N MET A 69 13.61 -0.93 3.92
CA MET A 69 13.90 -2.37 3.89
C MET A 69 14.16 -2.84 5.31
N ASP A 70 13.71 -4.05 5.63
CA ASP A 70 13.88 -4.68 6.95
C ASP A 70 13.45 -3.74 8.09
N THR A 71 12.28 -3.14 7.90
CA THR A 71 11.79 -2.06 8.75
C THR A 71 10.64 -2.55 9.61
N ARG A 72 10.63 -2.23 10.91
CA ARG A 72 9.50 -2.61 11.76
C ARG A 72 8.28 -1.73 11.52
N SER A 73 8.42 -0.42 11.40
CA SER A 73 7.30 0.47 11.14
C SER A 73 7.70 1.66 10.28
N VAL A 74 6.92 1.89 9.22
CA VAL A 74 7.02 3.08 8.36
C VAL A 74 5.72 3.85 8.49
N ARG A 75 5.85 5.14 8.80
CA ARG A 75 4.74 6.09 8.78
C ARG A 75 5.08 7.23 7.84
N THR A 76 4.22 7.47 6.87
CA THR A 76 4.37 8.57 5.92
C THR A 76 3.08 9.38 5.87
N GLN A 77 3.15 10.71 5.94
CA GLN A 77 1.95 11.52 5.78
C GLN A 77 1.64 11.68 4.30
N GLU A 78 2.56 12.25 3.52
CA GLU A 78 2.34 12.55 2.11
C GLU A 78 3.51 12.09 1.25
N VAL A 79 3.19 11.45 0.12
CA VAL A 79 4.17 11.03 -0.89
C VAL A 79 3.76 11.57 -2.25
N TYR A 80 4.57 12.47 -2.79
CA TYR A 80 4.54 12.90 -4.19
C TYR A 80 5.64 12.17 -4.95
N GLY A 81 5.32 10.99 -5.48
CA GLY A 81 6.27 10.14 -6.20
C GLY A 81 6.12 8.66 -5.85
N HIS A 82 7.15 8.04 -5.29
CA HIS A 82 7.21 6.59 -5.10
C HIS A 82 7.59 6.19 -3.67
N GLU A 83 6.80 5.31 -3.07
CA GLU A 83 7.11 4.67 -1.80
C GLU A 83 7.31 3.16 -2.02
N ARG A 84 8.42 2.62 -1.50
CA ARG A 84 8.70 1.19 -1.55
C ARG A 84 9.10 0.65 -0.18
N CYS A 85 8.29 -0.27 0.34
CA CYS A 85 8.55 -0.99 1.58
C CYS A 85 8.78 -2.48 1.30
N ILE A 86 9.86 -3.04 1.84
CA ILE A 86 10.24 -4.45 1.68
C ILE A 86 10.50 -5.04 3.07
N ALA A 87 10.06 -6.27 3.31
CA ALA A 87 10.25 -6.96 4.59
C ALA A 87 9.84 -6.05 5.77
N THR A 88 8.66 -5.43 5.65
CA THR A 88 8.20 -4.39 6.58
C THR A 88 7.03 -4.87 7.41
N LYS A 89 7.11 -4.78 8.73
CA LYS A 89 6.01 -5.27 9.57
C LYS A 89 4.77 -4.38 9.45
N SER A 90 4.91 -3.06 9.45
CA SER A 90 3.75 -2.17 9.30
C SER A 90 4.08 -0.94 8.47
N VAL A 91 3.23 -0.66 7.50
CA VAL A 91 3.27 0.55 6.67
C VAL A 91 1.96 1.30 6.88
N TRP A 92 2.07 2.57 7.24
CA TRP A 92 0.93 3.49 7.28
C TRP A 92 1.26 4.69 6.43
N THR A 93 0.41 4.97 5.45
CA THR A 93 0.51 6.13 4.58
C THR A 93 -0.82 6.86 4.54
N GLN A 94 -0.81 8.18 4.75
CA GLN A 94 -2.05 8.96 4.65
C GLN A 94 -2.39 9.20 3.19
N GLU A 95 -1.52 9.88 2.44
CA GLU A 95 -1.77 10.20 1.04
C GLU A 95 -0.60 9.82 0.14
N VAL A 96 -0.91 9.19 -0.99
CA VAL A 96 0.06 8.88 -2.05
C VAL A 96 -0.42 9.48 -3.36
N TYR A 97 0.37 10.39 -3.91
CA TYR A 97 0.25 10.89 -5.28
C TYR A 97 1.33 10.24 -6.14
N GLY A 98 1.08 9.01 -6.60
CA GLY A 98 2.05 8.27 -7.41
C GLY A 98 1.97 6.76 -7.22
N HIS A 99 3.06 6.15 -6.74
CA HIS A 99 3.15 4.69 -6.67
C HIS A 99 3.56 4.19 -5.29
N GLU A 100 2.74 3.32 -4.71
CA GLU A 100 3.07 2.57 -3.49
C GLU A 100 3.40 1.11 -3.84
N LYS A 101 4.52 0.60 -3.34
CA LYS A 101 4.89 -0.81 -3.48
C LYS A 101 5.29 -1.42 -2.15
N CYS A 102 4.54 -2.42 -1.71
CA CYS A 102 4.84 -3.23 -0.53
C CYS A 102 5.14 -4.68 -0.93
N MET A 103 6.20 -5.25 -0.38
CA MET A 103 6.58 -6.65 -0.55
C MET A 103 6.97 -7.24 0.81
N ASP A 104 6.55 -8.48 1.07
CA ASP A 104 6.81 -9.16 2.34
C ASP A 104 6.37 -8.31 3.54
N THR A 105 5.18 -7.74 3.44
CA THR A 105 4.66 -6.84 4.47
C THR A 105 3.57 -7.49 5.29
N ARG A 106 3.57 -7.26 6.60
CA ARG A 106 2.50 -7.83 7.42
C ARG A 106 1.23 -6.97 7.30
N ASP A 107 1.30 -5.68 7.59
CA ASP A 107 0.11 -4.82 7.59
C ASP A 107 0.39 -3.54 6.79
N VAL A 108 -0.47 -3.22 5.82
CA VAL A 108 -0.40 -2.00 5.01
C VAL A 108 -1.70 -1.23 5.15
N TRP A 109 -1.60 0.04 5.53
CA TRP A 109 -2.73 0.94 5.73
C TRP A 109 -2.53 2.20 4.89
N THR A 110 -3.43 2.43 3.94
CA THR A 110 -3.41 3.64 3.10
C THR A 110 -4.74 4.36 3.23
N LEU A 111 -4.76 5.65 3.54
CA LEU A 111 -6.02 6.39 3.59
C LEU A 111 -6.47 6.71 2.16
N VAL A 112 -5.69 7.52 1.45
CA VAL A 112 -6.01 7.92 0.08
C VAL A 112 -4.82 7.62 -0.83
N GLU A 113 -5.14 7.10 -2.00
CA GLU A 113 -4.15 6.80 -3.01
C GLU A 113 -4.60 7.26 -4.39
N TYR A 114 -3.71 8.00 -5.06
CA TYR A 114 -3.84 8.39 -6.44
C TYR A 114 -2.82 7.63 -7.28
N ARG A 115 -3.31 7.07 -8.39
CA ARG A 115 -2.61 6.29 -9.40
C ARG A 115 -2.45 4.81 -9.07
N HIS A 116 -1.44 4.35 -8.32
CA HIS A 116 -1.07 2.93 -8.34
C HIS A 116 -0.51 2.35 -7.04
N LYS A 117 -1.07 1.22 -6.59
CA LYS A 117 -0.55 0.44 -5.48
C LYS A 117 -0.37 -1.01 -5.83
N LYS A 118 0.73 -1.54 -5.33
CA LYS A 118 1.08 -2.95 -5.48
C LYS A 118 1.51 -3.54 -4.14
N CYS A 119 0.74 -4.51 -3.65
CA CYS A 119 1.09 -5.34 -2.51
C CYS A 119 1.37 -6.77 -2.99
N MET A 120 2.47 -7.35 -2.52
CA MET A 120 2.85 -8.75 -2.76
C MET A 120 3.25 -9.37 -1.42
N ASP A 121 2.90 -10.64 -1.22
CA ASP A 121 3.24 -11.40 0.00
C ASP A 121 2.81 -10.63 1.26
N THR A 122 1.56 -10.20 1.27
CA THR A 122 1.04 -9.28 2.29
C THR A 122 0.02 -9.96 3.18
N ARG A 123 0.11 -9.80 4.50
CA ARG A 123 -0.91 -10.40 5.38
C ARG A 123 -2.22 -9.60 5.34
N SER A 124 -2.17 -8.29 5.52
CA SER A 124 -3.36 -7.43 5.56
C SER A 124 -3.14 -6.15 4.79
N VAL A 125 -4.07 -5.80 3.90
CA VAL A 125 -4.12 -4.51 3.22
C VAL A 125 -5.44 -3.83 3.57
N TRP A 126 -5.35 -2.62 4.08
CA TRP A 126 -6.49 -1.74 4.35
C TRP A 126 -6.33 -0.48 3.52
N THR A 127 -7.37 -0.11 2.77
CA THR A 127 -7.36 1.11 1.98
C THR A 127 -8.71 1.80 2.04
N GLN A 128 -8.74 3.08 2.39
CA GLN A 128 -10.01 3.79 2.43
C GLN A 128 -10.45 4.15 1.00
N GLU A 129 -9.64 4.88 0.26
CA GLU A 129 -9.98 5.37 -1.08
C GLU A 129 -8.84 5.13 -2.07
N VAL A 130 -9.19 4.65 -3.26
CA VAL A 130 -8.26 4.49 -4.39
C VAL A 130 -8.81 5.19 -5.62
N TYR A 131 -8.03 6.11 -6.16
CA TYR A 131 -8.26 6.75 -7.45
C TYR A 131 -7.20 6.26 -8.44
N GLY A 132 -7.45 5.11 -9.08
CA GLY A 132 -6.51 4.48 -9.98
C GLY A 132 -6.50 2.95 -9.90
N HIS A 133 -5.32 2.37 -9.73
CA HIS A 133 -5.06 0.94 -9.86
C HIS A 133 -4.52 0.33 -8.57
N GLU A 134 -5.25 -0.62 -7.99
CA GLU A 134 -4.72 -1.45 -6.89
C GLU A 134 -4.47 -2.88 -7.38
N LYS A 135 -3.30 -3.41 -7.03
CA LYS A 135 -2.95 -4.81 -7.26
C LYS A 135 -2.47 -5.47 -5.97
N CYS A 136 -3.17 -6.50 -5.53
CA CYS A 136 -2.72 -7.38 -4.46
C CYS A 136 -2.49 -8.80 -5.00
N MET A 137 -1.40 -9.42 -4.56
CA MET A 137 -0.96 -10.77 -4.94
C MET A 137 -0.48 -11.47 -3.66
N ASP A 138 -0.75 -12.76 -3.53
CA ASP A 138 -0.36 -13.56 -2.36
C ASP A 138 -0.74 -12.88 -1.04
N THR A 139 -2.01 -12.48 -0.95
CA THR A 139 -2.48 -11.64 0.16
C THR A 139 -3.55 -12.35 1.01
N ARG A 140 -3.40 -12.32 2.33
CA ARG A 140 -4.36 -13.03 3.20
C ARG A 140 -5.67 -12.26 3.37
N GLY A 141 -5.63 -10.94 3.47
CA GLY A 141 -6.82 -10.14 3.65
C GLY A 141 -6.69 -8.77 3.00
N VAL A 142 -7.67 -8.40 2.19
CA VAL A 142 -7.80 -7.04 1.67
C VAL A 142 -9.15 -6.47 2.09
N TRP A 143 -9.12 -5.25 2.59
CA TRP A 143 -10.28 -4.43 2.87
C TRP A 143 -10.16 -3.11 2.15
N THR A 144 -11.16 -2.79 1.36
CA THR A 144 -11.28 -1.46 0.75
C THR A 144 -12.67 -0.89 0.93
N ARG A 145 -12.74 0.38 1.30
CA ARG A 145 -14.01 1.10 1.32
C ARG A 145 -14.42 1.51 -0.10
N GLU A 146 -13.69 2.39 -0.76
CA GLU A 146 -14.11 2.98 -2.04
C GLU A 146 -13.01 2.90 -3.11
N VAL A 147 -13.43 2.71 -4.36
CA VAL A 147 -12.54 2.56 -5.51
C VAL A 147 -13.11 3.29 -6.70
N TYR A 148 -12.29 4.12 -7.33
CA TYR A 148 -12.52 4.73 -8.63
C TYR A 148 -11.39 4.30 -9.56
N GLY A 149 -11.63 3.25 -10.36
CA GLY A 149 -10.65 2.69 -11.27
C GLY A 149 -10.64 1.17 -11.30
N TYR A 150 -9.47 0.55 -11.21
CA TYR A 150 -9.28 -0.87 -11.44
C TYR A 150 -8.62 -1.58 -10.25
N LYS A 151 -9.16 -2.73 -9.85
CA LYS A 151 -8.51 -3.63 -8.91
C LYS A 151 -8.23 -4.99 -9.48
N ARG A 152 -7.09 -5.54 -9.07
CA ARG A 152 -6.74 -6.93 -9.30
C ARG A 152 -6.26 -7.62 -8.04
N PHE A 153 -6.93 -8.71 -7.74
CA PHE A 153 -6.59 -9.67 -6.68
C PHE A 153 -6.19 -10.99 -7.33
N MET A 154 -5.05 -11.53 -6.90
CA MET A 154 -4.57 -12.86 -7.28
C MET A 154 -4.12 -13.57 -6.01
N ASP A 155 -4.41 -14.87 -5.90
CA ASP A 155 -3.95 -15.73 -4.80
C ASP A 155 -4.31 -15.11 -3.44
N THR A 156 -5.58 -14.71 -3.31
CA THR A 156 -6.05 -13.91 -2.16
C THR A 156 -7.04 -14.69 -1.32
N ARG A 157 -6.84 -14.74 0.00
CA ARG A 157 -7.74 -15.54 0.85
C ARG A 157 -9.08 -14.84 1.09
N SER A 158 -9.10 -13.53 1.31
CA SER A 158 -10.34 -12.80 1.59
C SER A 158 -10.25 -11.36 1.10
N VAL A 159 -11.25 -10.93 0.36
CA VAL A 159 -11.37 -9.56 -0.15
C VAL A 159 -12.73 -9.00 0.24
N TRP A 160 -12.73 -7.82 0.84
CA TRP A 160 -13.94 -7.09 1.24
C TRP A 160 -13.90 -5.70 0.62
N ILE A 161 -14.90 -5.39 -0.21
CA ILE A 161 -15.02 -4.08 -0.84
C ILE A 161 -16.41 -3.50 -0.59
N ARG A 162 -16.49 -2.24 -0.18
CA ARG A 162 -17.79 -1.56 -0.06
C ARG A 162 -18.28 -1.14 -1.44
N GLU A 163 -17.54 -0.28 -2.14
CA GLU A 163 -17.95 0.31 -3.41
C GLU A 163 -16.82 0.24 -4.44
N VAL A 164 -17.17 -0.17 -5.66
CA VAL A 164 -16.29 -0.13 -6.83
C VAL A 164 -16.97 0.66 -7.94
N TYR A 165 -16.30 1.70 -8.42
CA TYR A 165 -16.62 2.41 -9.65
C TYR A 165 -15.52 2.10 -10.68
N GLY A 166 -15.79 1.17 -11.59
CA GLY A 166 -14.86 0.72 -12.61
C GLY A 166 -14.75 -0.79 -12.69
N HIS A 167 -13.55 -1.33 -12.53
CA HIS A 167 -13.24 -2.72 -12.84
C HIS A 167 -12.67 -3.47 -11.64
N GLU A 168 -13.22 -4.64 -11.34
CA GLU A 168 -12.69 -5.57 -10.35
C GLU A 168 -12.34 -6.90 -11.03
N LYS A 169 -11.13 -7.38 -10.81
CA LYS A 169 -10.68 -8.71 -11.26
C LYS A 169 -10.14 -9.51 -10.09
N CYS A 170 -10.74 -10.66 -9.82
CA CYS A 170 -10.29 -11.62 -8.81
C CYS A 170 -9.98 -12.95 -9.49
N LEU A 171 -8.80 -13.50 -9.19
CA LEU A 171 -8.31 -14.80 -9.67
C LEU A 171 -7.77 -15.59 -8.47
N ASP A 172 -8.03 -16.89 -8.40
CA ASP A 172 -7.62 -17.78 -7.31
C ASP A 172 -7.87 -17.13 -5.94
N THR A 173 -9.15 -16.91 -5.67
CA THR A 173 -9.57 -16.16 -4.49
C THR A 173 -10.56 -16.96 -3.67
N ARG A 174 -10.25 -17.19 -2.39
CA ARG A 174 -11.13 -18.04 -1.57
C ARG A 174 -12.46 -17.35 -1.25
N GLY A 175 -12.46 -16.05 -0.96
CA GLY A 175 -13.67 -15.34 -0.59
C GLY A 175 -13.64 -13.90 -1.04
N VAL A 176 -14.68 -13.47 -1.76
CA VAL A 176 -14.85 -12.08 -2.17
C VAL A 176 -16.23 -11.60 -1.77
N TRP A 177 -16.27 -10.55 -0.96
CA TRP A 177 -17.49 -9.86 -0.56
C TRP A 177 -17.47 -8.43 -1.10
N THR A 178 -18.45 -8.09 -1.91
CA THR A 178 -18.58 -6.74 -2.48
C THR A 178 -19.99 -6.22 -2.26
N ARG A 179 -20.13 -5.06 -1.64
CA ARG A 179 -21.47 -4.49 -1.45
C ARG A 179 -21.99 -3.93 -2.79
N GLU A 180 -21.28 -3.02 -3.44
CA GLU A 180 -21.77 -2.37 -4.66
C GLU A 180 -20.66 -2.31 -5.72
N VAL A 181 -21.04 -2.62 -6.96
CA VAL A 181 -20.16 -2.51 -8.13
C VAL A 181 -20.89 -1.73 -9.21
N PHE A 182 -20.29 -0.65 -9.67
CA PHE A 182 -20.68 0.15 -10.82
C PHE A 182 -19.60 -0.03 -11.90
N GLY A 183 -19.85 -0.92 -12.86
CA GLY A 183 -18.90 -1.27 -13.91
C GLY A 183 -18.78 -2.78 -14.10
N HIS A 184 -17.56 -3.30 -14.14
CA HIS A 184 -17.31 -4.70 -14.48
C HIS A 184 -16.64 -5.47 -13.37
N LYS A 185 -17.19 -6.64 -13.05
CA LYS A 185 -16.60 -7.61 -12.14
C LYS A 185 -16.24 -8.89 -12.88
N LYS A 186 -14.97 -9.29 -12.84
CA LYS A 186 -14.49 -10.59 -13.32
C LYS A 186 -13.98 -11.43 -12.17
N CYS A 187 -14.50 -12.65 -12.07
CA CYS A 187 -14.14 -13.63 -11.07
C CYS A 187 -13.73 -14.93 -11.76
N THR A 188 -12.61 -15.52 -11.37
CA THR A 188 -12.15 -16.79 -11.93
C THR A 188 -11.48 -17.60 -10.84
N ASP A 189 -11.79 -18.89 -10.76
CA ASP A 189 -11.25 -19.81 -9.75
C ASP A 189 -11.48 -19.28 -8.32
N MET A 190 -12.74 -19.32 -7.87
CA MET A 190 -13.09 -18.85 -6.53
C MET A 190 -13.94 -19.84 -5.77
N ARG A 191 -13.73 -19.91 -4.45
CA ARG A 191 -14.62 -20.70 -3.61
C ARG A 191 -15.95 -19.96 -3.38
N ASP A 192 -15.92 -18.76 -2.82
CA ASP A 192 -17.12 -18.04 -2.42
C ASP A 192 -17.13 -16.59 -2.95
N VAL A 193 -18.17 -16.23 -3.69
CA VAL A 193 -18.37 -14.85 -4.21
C VAL A 193 -19.72 -14.33 -3.76
N TRP A 194 -19.71 -13.26 -2.97
CA TRP A 194 -20.91 -12.56 -2.54
C TRP A 194 -20.93 -11.15 -3.11
N THR A 195 -22.04 -10.77 -3.73
CA THR A 195 -22.24 -9.40 -4.21
C THR A 195 -23.64 -8.93 -3.90
N ARG A 196 -23.81 -7.76 -3.27
CA ARG A 196 -25.17 -7.24 -3.01
C ARG A 196 -25.75 -6.64 -4.29
N LYS A 197 -25.12 -5.63 -4.86
CA LYS A 197 -25.61 -4.97 -6.08
C LYS A 197 -24.51 -4.89 -7.14
N VAL A 198 -24.89 -5.12 -8.39
CA VAL A 198 -24.06 -4.82 -9.56
C VAL A 198 -24.86 -3.99 -10.53
N PHE A 199 -24.28 -2.88 -10.97
CA PHE A 199 -24.73 -2.03 -12.06
C PHE A 199 -23.67 -2.12 -13.16
N GLY A 200 -23.91 -2.93 -14.19
CA GLY A 200 -22.94 -3.24 -15.23
C GLY A 200 -22.75 -4.73 -15.43
N HIS A 201 -21.52 -5.18 -15.69
CA HIS A 201 -21.28 -6.54 -16.14
C HIS A 201 -20.64 -7.42 -15.06
N LYS A 202 -21.14 -8.64 -14.84
CA LYS A 202 -20.50 -9.63 -13.97
C LYS A 202 -20.21 -10.91 -14.74
N ARG A 203 -18.93 -11.27 -14.83
CA ARG A 203 -18.49 -12.56 -15.39
C ARG A 203 -17.76 -13.37 -14.35
N CYS A 204 -18.25 -14.57 -14.11
CA CYS A 204 -17.70 -15.43 -13.08
C CYS A 204 -17.56 -16.87 -13.63
N MET A 205 -16.38 -17.48 -13.45
CA MET A 205 -16.02 -18.80 -13.99
C MET A 205 -15.32 -19.62 -12.91
N ASP A 206 -15.54 -20.94 -12.91
CA ASP A 206 -14.94 -21.91 -11.99
C ASP A 206 -15.13 -21.52 -10.52
N MET A 207 -16.36 -21.66 -10.03
CA MET A 207 -16.65 -21.34 -8.63
C MET A 207 -17.46 -22.40 -7.93
N ARG A 208 -17.22 -22.50 -6.62
CA ARG A 208 -18.03 -23.35 -5.75
C ARG A 208 -19.35 -22.69 -5.37
N SER A 209 -19.36 -21.38 -5.11
CA SER A 209 -20.57 -20.67 -4.68
C SER A 209 -20.55 -19.21 -5.12
N VAL A 210 -21.67 -18.79 -5.72
CA VAL A 210 -21.90 -17.40 -6.15
C VAL A 210 -23.25 -16.95 -5.67
N TRP A 211 -23.27 -15.82 -4.99
CA TRP A 211 -24.49 -15.15 -4.59
C TRP A 211 -24.49 -13.71 -5.10
N THR A 212 -25.56 -13.33 -5.80
CA THR A 212 -25.82 -11.94 -6.15
C THR A 212 -27.25 -11.59 -5.84
N ARG A 213 -27.49 -10.52 -5.07
CA ARG A 213 -28.86 -10.11 -4.71
C ARG A 213 -29.56 -9.39 -5.85
N GLU A 214 -28.90 -8.39 -6.42
CA GLU A 214 -29.45 -7.49 -7.43
C GLU A 214 -28.41 -7.30 -8.54
N MET A 215 -28.84 -7.54 -9.78
CA MET A 215 -28.05 -7.35 -11.00
C MET A 215 -28.82 -6.42 -11.94
N TYR A 216 -28.20 -5.30 -12.29
CA TYR A 216 -28.69 -4.33 -13.28
C TYR A 216 -27.67 -4.26 -14.42
N GLY A 217 -27.77 -5.22 -15.35
CA GLY A 217 -26.84 -5.42 -16.45
C GLY A 217 -26.71 -6.91 -16.80
N HIS A 218 -25.58 -7.32 -17.41
CA HIS A 218 -25.39 -8.66 -17.98
C HIS A 218 -24.14 -9.40 -17.47
#